data_AF-A0A7K1THC4-F1
#
_entry.id   AF-A0A7K1THC4-F1
#
_cell.length_a   1.000
_cell.length_b   1.000
_cell.length_c   1.000
_cell.angle_alpha   90.00
_cell.angle_beta   90.00
_cell.angle_gamma   90.00
#
_symmetry.space_group_name_H-M   'P 1'
#
loop_
_entity.id
_entity.type
_entity.pdbx_description
1 polymer ?
#
loop_
_entity_poly.entity_id
_entity_poly.type
_entity_poly.pdbx_seq_one_letter_code
_entity_poly.pdbx_strand_id
1 'polypeptide(L)'
;MPTLTIYTLAPPSYGARAFADYLATQLRSPVRLRPLSELPAPQGERRSSLRLERQELRQDLAVIGWHLEQYAQGRCLPDAGHQNGLLADRDALRSRLRAVERTLGVPAPE
;
A
#
# COMPACT_ATOMS: atom_id res chain seq x y z
N MET A 1 -30.52 -10.53 12.43
CA MET A 1 -30.19 -10.31 11.00
C MET A 1 -28.76 -9.79 10.91
N PRO A 2 -27.88 -10.38 10.08
CA PRO A 2 -26.52 -9.87 9.89
C PRO A 2 -26.57 -8.51 9.18
N THR A 3 -25.86 -7.52 9.71
CA THR A 3 -25.71 -6.18 9.10
C THR A 3 -24.37 -6.12 8.39
N LEU A 4 -24.37 -5.80 7.10
CA LEU A 4 -23.14 -5.61 6.33
C LEU A 4 -22.55 -4.24 6.68
N THR A 5 -21.25 -4.16 6.97
CA THR A 5 -20.57 -2.88 7.20
C THR A 5 -19.52 -2.66 6.11
N ILE A 6 -19.60 -1.52 5.45
CA ILE A 6 -18.63 -1.08 4.44
C ILE A 6 -17.86 0.11 5.01
N TYR A 7 -16.54 0.00 5.03
CA TYR A 7 -15.67 1.08 5.47
C TYR A 7 -15.25 1.96 4.29
N THR A 8 -15.42 3.28 4.42
CA THR A 8 -15.17 4.25 3.35
C THR A 8 -14.55 5.55 3.88
N LEU A 9 -14.11 6.44 3.00
CA LEU A 9 -13.61 7.77 3.38
C LEU A 9 -14.73 8.59 4.04
N ALA A 10 -14.35 9.56 4.88
CA ALA A 10 -15.27 10.49 5.52
C ALA A 10 -15.09 11.91 4.93
N PRO A 11 -16.13 12.53 4.35
CA PRO A 11 -17.48 11.99 4.11
C PRO A 11 -17.52 10.92 3.01
N PRO A 12 -18.52 10.01 3.03
CA PRO A 12 -18.64 8.98 2.01
C PRO A 12 -18.95 9.59 0.63
N SER A 13 -18.22 9.13 -0.39
CA SER A 13 -18.46 9.56 -1.77
C SER A 13 -19.86 9.19 -2.24
N TYR A 14 -20.33 9.82 -3.31
CA TYR A 14 -21.60 9.45 -3.93
C TYR A 14 -21.61 7.97 -4.37
N GLY A 15 -20.53 7.50 -5.01
CA GLY A 15 -20.42 6.10 -5.44
C GLY A 15 -20.49 5.10 -4.28
N ALA A 16 -19.86 5.41 -3.14
CA ALA A 16 -19.93 4.55 -1.96
C ALA A 16 -21.36 4.45 -1.39
N ARG A 17 -22.10 5.55 -1.40
CA ARG A 17 -23.52 5.58 -0.99
C ARG A 17 -24.40 4.77 -1.94
N ALA A 18 -24.32 5.05 -3.24
CA ALA A 18 -25.09 4.32 -4.25
C ALA A 18 -24.81 2.81 -4.22
N PHE A 19 -23.55 2.42 -4.00
CA PHE A 19 -23.18 1.00 -3.87
C PHE A 19 -23.75 0.35 -2.61
N ALA A 20 -23.76 1.05 -1.47
CA ALA A 20 -24.38 0.56 -0.24
C ALA A 20 -25.90 0.37 -0.39
N ASP A 21 -26.58 1.30 -1.05
CA ASP A 21 -28.02 1.22 -1.33
C ASP A 21 -28.35 0.03 -2.26
N TYR A 22 -27.53 -0.17 -3.30
CA TYR A 22 -27.63 -1.33 -4.18
C TYR A 22 -27.49 -2.64 -3.40
N LEU A 23 -26.46 -2.77 -2.56
CA LEU A 23 -26.23 -3.95 -1.75
C LEU A 23 -27.34 -4.20 -0.73
N ALA A 24 -27.86 -3.15 -0.10
CA ALA A 24 -28.96 -3.26 0.85
C ALA A 24 -30.21 -3.85 0.18
N THR A 25 -30.46 -3.45 -1.06
CA THR A 25 -31.59 -3.94 -1.88
C THR A 25 -31.37 -5.40 -2.30
N GLN A 26 -30.19 -5.74 -2.84
CA GLN A 26 -29.90 -7.08 -3.35
C GLN A 26 -29.86 -8.13 -2.23
N LEU A 27 -29.22 -7.82 -1.10
CA LEU A 27 -29.03 -8.75 0.01
C LEU A 27 -30.19 -8.77 1.00
N ARG A 28 -31.21 -7.90 0.80
CA ARG A 28 -32.33 -7.68 1.73
C ARG A 28 -31.85 -7.54 3.18
N SER A 29 -30.71 -6.87 3.35
CA SER A 29 -29.99 -6.78 4.62
C SER A 29 -29.49 -5.34 4.81
N PRO A 30 -29.52 -4.79 6.02
CA PRO A 30 -29.06 -3.44 6.26
C PRO A 30 -27.55 -3.33 5.98
N VAL A 31 -27.16 -2.30 5.23
CA VAL A 31 -25.77 -1.94 4.95
C VAL A 31 -25.42 -0.65 5.70
N ARG A 32 -24.37 -0.68 6.52
CA ARG A 32 -23.87 0.50 7.23
C ARG A 32 -22.58 0.98 6.60
N LEU A 33 -22.51 2.28 6.32
CA LEU A 33 -21.27 2.95 5.98
C LEU A 33 -20.59 3.43 7.26
N ARG A 34 -19.33 3.03 7.46
CA ARG A 34 -18.49 3.53 8.56
C ARG A 34 -17.21 4.16 7.99
N PRO A 35 -16.62 5.15 8.66
CA PRO A 35 -15.38 5.74 8.20
C PRO A 35 -14.20 4.78 8.38
N LEU A 36 -13.22 4.84 7.47
CA LEU A 36 -11.99 4.04 7.55
C LEU A 36 -11.21 4.27 8.86
N SER A 37 -11.37 5.44 9.50
CA SER A 37 -10.76 5.75 10.80
C SER A 37 -11.27 4.89 11.95
N GLU A 38 -12.42 4.22 11.78
CA GLU A 38 -13.00 3.31 12.77
C GLU A 38 -12.57 1.85 12.57
N LEU A 39 -11.76 1.55 11.54
CA LEU A 39 -11.17 0.22 11.41
C LEU A 39 -10.21 -0.02 12.57
N PRO A 40 -10.30 -1.17 13.26
CA PRO A 40 -9.28 -1.54 14.24
C PRO A 40 -7.92 -1.61 13.55
N ALA A 41 -6.88 -1.21 14.28
CA ALA A 41 -5.52 -1.39 13.82
C ALA A 41 -5.31 -2.87 13.42
N PRO A 42 -4.58 -3.15 12.32
CA PRO A 42 -4.37 -4.52 11.87
C PRO A 42 -3.80 -5.37 13.02
N GLN A 43 -4.41 -6.55 13.24
CA GLN A 43 -4.06 -7.47 14.33
C GLN A 43 -2.57 -7.87 14.29
N GLY A 44 -2.04 -8.32 15.45
CA GLY A 44 -0.61 -8.59 15.66
C GLY A 44 0.06 -9.49 14.61
N GLU A 45 -0.63 -10.52 14.12
CA GLU A 45 -0.14 -11.40 13.05
C GLU A 45 0.14 -10.64 11.75
N ARG A 46 -0.78 -9.75 11.37
CA ARG A 46 -0.62 -8.88 10.20
C ARG A 46 0.54 -7.90 10.39
N ARG A 47 0.82 -7.46 11.62
CA ARG A 47 1.96 -6.58 11.91
C ARG A 47 3.29 -7.31 11.79
N SER A 48 3.38 -8.58 12.16
CA SER A 48 4.59 -9.39 11.97
C SER A 48 4.91 -9.57 10.48
N SER A 49 3.91 -9.93 9.66
CA SER A 49 4.08 -10.02 8.21
C SER A 49 4.49 -8.69 7.59
N LEU A 50 3.86 -7.58 8.00
CA LEU A 50 4.22 -6.24 7.50
C LEU A 50 5.64 -5.80 7.93
N ARG A 51 6.12 -6.23 9.10
CA ARG A 51 7.50 -5.95 9.55
C ARG A 51 8.53 -6.70 8.70
N LEU A 52 8.24 -7.96 8.36
CA LEU A 52 9.07 -8.77 7.46
C LEU A 52 9.09 -8.14 6.06
N GLU A 53 7.91 -7.85 5.51
CA GLU A 53 7.78 -7.20 4.19
C GLU A 53 8.54 -5.87 4.15
N ARG A 54 8.46 -5.05 5.22
CA ARG A 54 9.25 -3.81 5.33
C ARG A 54 10.76 -4.08 5.23
N GLN A 55 11.25 -5.15 5.84
CA GLN A 55 12.68 -5.51 5.81
C GLN A 55 13.11 -5.95 4.41
N GLU A 56 12.31 -6.80 3.76
CA GLU A 56 12.54 -7.28 2.39
C GLU A 56 12.58 -6.10 1.40
N LEU A 57 11.59 -5.20 1.45
CA LEU A 57 11.54 -4.01 0.61
C LEU A 57 12.75 -3.09 0.79
N ARG A 58 13.28 -2.97 2.02
CA ARG A 58 14.49 -2.19 2.27
C ARG A 58 15.74 -2.85 1.70
N GLN A 59 15.82 -4.18 1.74
CA GLN A 59 16.91 -4.94 1.14
C GLN A 59 16.89 -4.81 -0.39
N ASP A 60 15.73 -4.98 -1.02
CA ASP A 60 15.57 -4.83 -2.47
C ASP A 60 15.95 -3.42 -2.93
N LEU A 61 15.53 -2.40 -2.19
CA LEU A 61 15.91 -1.01 -2.47
C LEU A 61 17.41 -0.76 -2.33
N ALA A 62 18.09 -1.41 -1.38
CA ALA A 62 19.53 -1.30 -1.24
C ALA A 62 20.27 -1.95 -2.41
N VAL A 63 19.79 -3.11 -2.89
CA VAL A 63 20.35 -3.79 -4.06
C VAL A 63 20.17 -2.94 -5.33
N ILE A 64 18.97 -2.43 -5.58
CA ILE A 64 18.72 -1.54 -6.73
C ILE A 64 19.55 -0.26 -6.63
N GLY A 65 19.65 0.33 -5.44
CA GLY A 65 20.51 1.49 -5.18
C GLY A 65 21.96 1.23 -5.56
N TRP A 66 22.51 0.09 -5.14
CA TRP A 66 23.86 -0.34 -5.50
C TRP A 66 24.04 -0.49 -7.02
N HIS A 67 23.10 -1.12 -7.72
CA HIS A 67 23.18 -1.24 -9.19
C HIS A 67 23.16 0.13 -9.88
N LEU A 68 22.26 1.03 -9.47
CA LEU A 68 22.18 2.38 -10.03
C LEU A 68 23.46 3.20 -9.76
N GLU A 69 24.12 3.00 -8.62
CA GLU A 69 25.43 3.59 -8.34
C GLU A 69 26.53 3.04 -9.27
N GLN A 70 26.52 1.73 -9.59
CA GLN A 70 27.47 1.18 -10.55
C GLN A 70 27.29 1.79 -11.95
N TYR A 71 26.04 2.02 -12.38
CA TYR A 71 25.74 2.74 -13.61
C TYR A 71 26.25 4.19 -13.57
N ALA A 72 26.00 4.91 -12.47
CA ALA A 72 26.46 6.29 -12.31
C ALA A 72 28.00 6.43 -12.31
N GLN A 73 28.70 5.41 -11.80
CA GLN A 73 30.16 5.34 -11.78
C GLN A 73 30.78 4.87 -13.11
N GLY A 74 29.96 4.53 -14.12
CA GLY A 74 30.44 4.00 -15.40
C GLY A 74 31.07 2.60 -15.29
N ARG A 75 30.77 1.86 -14.22
CA ARG A 75 31.29 0.50 -13.99
C ARG A 75 30.47 -0.58 -14.70
N CYS A 76 29.30 -0.22 -15.22
CA CYS A 76 28.45 -1.07 -16.04
C CYS A 76 28.45 -0.56 -17.49
N LEU A 77 28.30 -1.49 -18.44
CA LEU A 77 28.09 -1.13 -19.84
C LEU A 77 26.81 -0.27 -19.96
N PRO A 78 26.80 0.76 -20.82
CA PRO A 78 25.64 1.63 -20.98
C PRO A 78 24.47 0.85 -21.59
N ASP A 79 23.57 0.40 -20.73
CA ASP A 79 22.27 -0.17 -21.08
C ASP A 79 21.18 0.72 -20.47
N ALA A 80 20.76 1.72 -21.25
CA ALA A 80 19.72 2.65 -20.84
C ALA A 80 18.38 1.96 -20.57
N GLY A 81 18.10 0.83 -21.24
CA GLY A 81 16.89 0.03 -21.00
C GLY A 81 16.88 -0.57 -19.60
N HIS A 82 17.99 -1.22 -19.22
CA HIS A 82 18.13 -1.80 -17.90
C HIS A 82 18.17 -0.73 -16.79
N GLN A 83 18.90 0.37 -16.99
CA GLN A 83 18.95 1.46 -16.02
C GLN A 83 17.55 2.09 -15.78
N ASN A 84 16.77 2.28 -16.85
CA ASN A 84 15.40 2.79 -16.73
C ASN A 84 14.47 1.80 -16.02
N GLY A 85 14.64 0.50 -16.26
CA GLY A 85 13.93 -0.56 -15.52
C GLY A 85 14.20 -0.49 -14.02
N LEU A 86 15.48 -0.41 -13.62
CA LEU A 86 15.88 -0.27 -12.22
C LEU A 86 15.31 1.01 -11.56
N LEU A 87 15.24 2.12 -12.29
CA LEU A 87 14.63 3.35 -11.80
C LEU A 87 13.12 3.18 -11.55
N ALA A 88 12.40 2.53 -12.46
CA ALA A 88 10.98 2.24 -12.31
C ALA A 88 10.72 1.30 -11.13
N ASP A 89 11.53 0.25 -10.99
CA ASP A 89 11.45 -0.72 -9.88
C ASP A 89 11.71 -0.03 -8.55
N ARG A 90 12.72 0.86 -8.47
CA ARG A 90 12.99 1.66 -7.28
C ARG A 90 11.78 2.48 -6.85
N ASP A 91 11.12 3.14 -7.79
CA ASP A 91 9.97 3.99 -7.49
C ASP A 91 8.75 3.17 -7.04
N ALA A 92 8.51 2.02 -7.68
CA ALA A 92 7.47 1.07 -7.28
C ALA A 92 7.71 0.54 -5.86
N LEU A 93 8.92 0.07 -5.56
CA LEU A 93 9.30 -0.45 -4.24
C LEU A 93 9.24 0.62 -3.15
N ARG A 94 9.66 1.86 -3.44
CA ARG A 94 9.49 3.00 -2.53
C ARG A 94 8.03 3.32 -2.24
N SER A 95 7.17 3.25 -3.25
CA SER A 95 5.74 3.43 -3.07
C SER A 95 5.15 2.36 -2.15
N ARG A 96 5.54 1.10 -2.37
CA ARG A 96 5.11 -0.03 -1.53
C ARG A 96 5.62 0.10 -0.10
N LEU A 97 6.90 0.42 0.10
CA LEU A 97 7.49 0.62 1.42
C LEU A 97 6.74 1.69 2.22
N ARG A 98 6.43 2.84 1.59
CA ARG A 98 5.64 3.91 2.22
C ARG A 98 4.22 3.48 2.60
N ALA A 99 3.62 2.56 1.85
CA ALA A 99 2.30 2.01 2.21
C ALA A 99 2.41 1.05 3.41
N VAL A 100 3.42 0.18 3.44
CA VAL A 100 3.70 -0.72 4.56
C VAL A 100 4.02 0.06 5.84
N GLU A 101 4.87 1.08 5.76
CA GLU A 101 5.24 1.94 6.89
C GLU A 101 4.04 2.71 7.45
N ARG A 102 3.19 3.29 6.59
CA ARG A 102 1.91 3.89 7.01
C ARG A 102 1.01 2.89 7.73
N THR A 103 0.91 1.67 7.20
CA THR A 103 0.07 0.62 7.80
C THR A 103 0.61 0.14 9.16
N LEU A 104 1.93 0.15 9.33
CA LEU A 104 2.59 -0.17 10.59
C LEU A 104 2.51 0.97 11.62
N GLY A 105 2.16 2.19 11.20
CA GLY A 105 2.17 3.39 12.03
C GLY A 105 3.57 3.98 12.22
N VAL A 106 4.49 3.75 11.29
CA VAL A 106 5.82 4.36 11.29
C VAL A 106 5.67 5.79 10.76
N PRO A 107 6.14 6.83 11.48
CA PRO A 107 6.11 8.21 10.97
C PRO A 107 6.96 8.30 9.70
N ALA A 108 6.49 9.06 8.71
CA ALA A 108 7.26 9.32 7.50
C ALA A 108 8.56 10.06 7.89
N PRO A 109 9.72 9.69 7.33
CA PRO A 109 10.93 10.48 7.51
C PRO A 109 10.72 11.85 6.84
N GLU A 110 11.04 12.91 7.59
CA GLU A 110 11.07 14.32 7.14
C GLU A 110 12.06 14.55 5.99
#